data_AF-A0A8C7YUF5-F1
#
_entry.id   AF-A0A8C7YUF5-F1
#
_cell.length_a   1.000
_cell.length_b   1.000
_cell.length_c   1.000
_cell.angle_alpha   90.00
_cell.angle_beta   90.00
_cell.angle_gamma   90.00
#
_symmetry.space_group_name_H-M   'P 1'
#
loop_
_entity.id
_entity.type
_entity.pdbx_description
1 polymer ?
#
loop_
_entity_poly.entity_id
_entity_poly.type
_entity_poly.pdbx_seq_one_letter_code
_entity_poly.pdbx_strand_id
1 'polypeptide(L)'
;MCKNFQVVFVCELQRKSKISSSRRLGLKIRLLAVATQMLQDEKEQKMRERELTLTERLPPLNLSGLSLQQLQNLYKELHQKIDILDEERYDIGLKVSKNENEVSSLKITC
;
A
#
# COMPACT_ATOMS: atom_id res chain seq x y z
N MET A 1 -49.41 -2.96 47.25
CA MET A 1 -49.61 -3.97 46.19
C MET A 1 -49.30 -3.32 44.83
N CYS A 2 -48.04 -2.96 44.57
CA CYS A 2 -47.04 -3.80 43.89
C CYS A 2 -47.23 -3.87 42.36
N LYS A 3 -46.89 -2.81 41.61
CA LYS A 3 -46.47 -2.87 40.17
C LYS A 3 -45.55 -1.71 39.69
N ASN A 4 -44.90 -0.94 40.57
CA ASN A 4 -44.12 0.25 40.17
C ASN A 4 -42.61 0.19 40.50
N PHE A 5 -42.03 -1.00 40.70
CA PHE A 5 -40.66 -1.10 41.23
C PHE A 5 -39.61 -1.72 40.30
N GLN A 6 -39.94 -2.13 39.06
CA GLN A 6 -38.97 -2.89 38.25
C GLN A 6 -38.91 -2.52 36.75
N VAL A 7 -39.21 -1.27 36.37
CA VAL A 7 -39.00 -0.81 34.98
C VAL A 7 -38.00 0.35 34.88
N VAL A 8 -37.44 0.84 36.00
CA VAL A 8 -36.56 2.02 35.99
C VAL A 8 -35.06 1.65 36.09
N PHE A 9 -34.70 0.36 36.22
CA PHE A 9 -33.31 -0.05 36.46
C PHE A 9 -32.67 -0.86 35.32
N VAL A 10 -33.07 -0.61 34.07
CA VAL A 10 -32.32 -1.10 32.88
C VAL A 10 -32.29 0.00 31.82
N CYS A 11 -31.58 1.08 32.09
CA CYS A 11 -31.05 1.92 31.02
C CYS A 11 -29.86 2.69 31.56
N GLU A 12 -28.71 2.01 31.50
CA GLU A 12 -27.43 2.59 31.12
C GLU A 12 -27.20 4.06 31.49
N LEU A 13 -26.18 4.27 32.32
CA LEU A 13 -25.33 5.45 32.30
C LEU A 13 -24.59 5.60 30.95
N GLN A 14 -25.25 5.34 29.82
CA GLN A 14 -24.76 5.69 28.50
C GLN A 14 -24.85 7.22 28.40
N ARG A 15 -23.68 7.85 28.42
CA ARG A 15 -23.53 9.26 28.06
C ARG A 15 -24.31 9.50 26.75
N LYS A 16 -25.43 10.21 26.84
CA LYS A 16 -26.22 10.56 25.65
C LYS A 16 -25.30 11.29 24.69
N SER A 17 -25.06 10.66 23.54
CA SER A 17 -24.23 11.19 22.46
C SER A 17 -24.74 12.59 22.08
N LYS A 18 -23.85 13.58 22.04
CA LYS A 18 -24.21 14.96 21.66
C LYS A 18 -24.77 15.06 20.23
N ILE A 19 -24.50 14.05 19.39
CA ILE A 19 -25.02 13.92 18.03
C ILE A 19 -25.94 12.71 17.89
N SER A 20 -26.92 12.80 16.99
CA SER A 20 -27.76 11.65 16.64
C SER A 20 -26.94 10.55 15.95
N SER A 21 -27.46 9.31 16.01
CA SER A 21 -26.90 8.17 15.28
C SER A 21 -26.81 8.42 13.78
N SER A 22 -27.85 9.01 13.18
CA SER A 22 -27.90 9.40 11.77
C SER A 22 -26.77 10.38 11.41
N ARG A 23 -26.54 11.43 12.23
CA ARG A 23 -25.44 12.38 11.99
C ARG A 23 -24.08 11.71 12.08
N ARG A 24 -23.89 10.81 13.05
CA ARG A 24 -22.64 10.04 13.20
C ARG A 24 -22.37 9.17 11.96
N LEU A 25 -23.40 8.49 11.45
CA LEU A 25 -23.29 7.67 10.23
C LEU A 25 -22.94 8.54 9.01
N GLY A 26 -23.61 9.68 8.83
CA GLY A 26 -23.31 10.61 7.75
C GLY A 26 -21.85 11.10 7.77
N LEU A 27 -21.30 11.35 8.95
CA LEU A 27 -19.88 11.69 9.11
C LEU A 27 -18.95 10.52 8.76
N LYS A 28 -19.27 9.30 9.19
CA LYS A 28 -18.49 8.10 8.84
C LYS A 28 -18.45 7.87 7.33
N ILE A 29 -19.59 8.01 6.65
CA ILE A 29 -19.66 7.87 5.19
C ILE A 29 -18.76 8.90 4.51
N ARG A 30 -18.80 10.18 4.96
CA ARG A 30 -17.94 11.23 4.42
C ARG A 30 -16.46 10.97 4.67
N LEU A 31 -16.10 10.50 5.88
CA LEU A 31 -14.73 10.12 6.20
C LEU A 31 -14.22 9.01 5.28
N LEU A 32 -15.03 7.96 5.06
CA LEU A 32 -14.67 6.88 4.14
C LEU A 32 -14.57 7.37 2.70
N ALA A 33 -15.46 8.27 2.25
CA ALA A 33 -15.37 8.85 0.91
C ALA A 33 -14.06 9.62 0.70
N VAL A 34 -13.65 10.44 1.66
CA VAL A 34 -12.37 11.16 1.61
C VAL A 34 -11.19 10.19 1.66
N ALA A 35 -11.23 9.18 2.55
CA ALA A 35 -10.17 8.18 2.64
C ALA A 35 -9.99 7.39 1.34
N THR A 36 -11.09 7.02 0.66
CA THR A 36 -11.04 6.36 -0.64
C THR A 36 -10.41 7.24 -1.71
N GLN A 37 -10.74 8.55 -1.72
CA GLN A 37 -10.12 9.50 -2.65
C GLN A 37 -8.61 9.61 -2.40
N MET A 38 -8.21 9.82 -1.14
CA MET A 38 -6.79 9.90 -0.76
C MET A 38 -6.01 8.64 -1.15
N LEU A 39 -6.61 7.46 -0.96
CA LEU A 39 -6.00 6.19 -1.37
C LEU A 39 -5.82 6.08 -2.89
N GLN A 40 -6.76 6.61 -3.67
CA GLN A 40 -6.64 6.64 -5.12
C GLN A 40 -5.53 7.60 -5.57
N ASP A 41 -5.48 8.80 -4.99
CA ASP A 41 -4.46 9.80 -5.29
C ASP A 41 -3.05 9.27 -4.95
N GLU A 42 -2.90 8.57 -3.81
CA GLU A 42 -1.64 7.93 -3.41
C GLU A 42 -1.20 6.85 -4.40
N LYS A 43 -2.14 6.01 -4.89
CA LYS A 43 -1.83 4.99 -5.89
C LYS A 43 -1.33 5.61 -7.18
N GLU A 44 -1.97 6.67 -7.66
CA GLU A 44 -1.56 7.38 -8.87
C GLU A 44 -0.20 8.04 -8.71
N GLN A 45 0.06 8.66 -7.56
CA GLN A 45 1.36 9.24 -7.25
C GLN A 45 2.46 8.18 -7.23
N LYS A 46 2.20 7.03 -6.60
CA LYS A 46 3.15 5.92 -6.55
C LYS A 46 3.45 5.33 -7.94
N MET A 47 2.46 5.29 -8.84
CA MET A 47 2.68 4.89 -10.23
C MET A 47 3.60 5.88 -10.96
N ARG A 48 3.35 7.19 -10.84
CA ARG A 48 4.21 8.23 -11.44
C ARG A 48 5.64 8.17 -10.90
N GLU A 49 5.81 8.06 -9.59
CA GLU A 49 7.13 7.95 -8.95
C GLU A 49 7.89 6.70 -9.43
N ARG A 50 7.18 5.58 -9.62
CA ARG A 50 7.77 4.36 -10.18
C ARG A 50 8.25 4.59 -11.62
N GLU A 51 7.44 5.21 -12.47
CA GLU A 51 7.80 5.49 -13.86
C GLU A 51 9.01 6.44 -13.96
N LEU A 52 9.05 7.49 -13.13
CA LEU A 52 10.18 8.41 -13.05
C LEU A 52 11.45 7.68 -12.61
N THR A 53 11.38 6.90 -11.52
CA THR A 53 12.51 6.11 -11.01
C THR A 53 13.04 5.12 -12.05
N LEU A 54 12.15 4.45 -12.79
CA LEU A 54 12.54 3.52 -13.84
C LEU A 54 13.21 4.24 -15.02
N THR A 55 12.68 5.39 -15.42
CA THR A 55 13.26 6.20 -16.51
C THR A 55 14.65 6.72 -16.17
N GLU A 56 14.87 7.14 -14.91
CA GLU A 56 16.17 7.58 -14.42
C GLU A 56 17.19 6.44 -14.34
N ARG A 57 16.77 5.27 -13.84
CA ARG A 57 17.67 4.10 -13.69
C ARG A 57 17.97 3.39 -15.01
N LEU A 58 16.99 3.36 -15.92
CA LEU A 58 17.04 2.62 -17.17
C LEU A 58 16.65 3.54 -18.33
N PRO A 59 17.54 4.46 -18.74
CA PRO A 59 17.30 5.30 -19.90
C PRO A 59 17.14 4.42 -21.16
N PRO A 60 16.32 4.85 -22.13
CA PRO A 60 16.13 4.11 -23.38
C PRO A 60 17.46 3.86 -24.09
N LEU A 61 17.68 2.62 -24.53
CA LEU A 61 18.89 2.24 -25.26
C LEU A 61 18.86 2.83 -26.67
N ASN A 62 19.90 3.59 -27.03
CA ASN A 62 20.13 4.05 -28.39
C ASN A 62 21.26 3.24 -29.02
N LEU A 63 20.93 2.43 -30.03
CA LEU A 63 21.88 1.57 -30.73
C LEU A 63 22.35 2.17 -32.06
N SER A 64 21.81 3.32 -32.47
CA SER A 64 22.18 3.96 -33.74
C SER A 64 23.61 4.52 -33.68
N GLY A 65 24.36 4.33 -34.77
CA GLY A 65 25.71 4.90 -34.91
C GLY A 65 26.81 4.25 -34.07
N LEU A 66 26.54 3.14 -33.38
CA LEU A 66 27.56 2.40 -32.63
C LEU A 66 28.42 1.53 -33.55
N SER A 67 29.73 1.54 -33.34
CA SER A 67 30.65 0.60 -33.98
C SER A 67 30.50 -0.81 -33.37
N LEU A 68 30.97 -1.84 -34.08
CA LEU A 68 30.91 -3.24 -33.62
C LEU A 68 31.56 -3.44 -32.24
N GLN A 69 32.69 -2.77 -31.98
CA GLN A 69 33.39 -2.86 -30.71
C GLN A 69 32.60 -2.21 -29.56
N GLN A 70 31.99 -1.04 -29.81
CA GLN A 70 31.15 -0.36 -28.82
C GLN A 70 29.90 -1.20 -28.50
N LEU A 71 29.33 -1.85 -29.51
CA LEU A 71 28.20 -2.74 -29.34
C LEU A 71 28.56 -3.96 -28.49
N GLN A 72 29.71 -4.59 -28.74
CA GLN A 72 30.21 -5.72 -27.92
C GLN A 72 30.46 -5.32 -26.46
N ASN A 73 30.99 -4.13 -26.22
CA ASN A 73 31.20 -3.62 -24.86
C ASN A 73 29.87 -3.37 -24.14
N LEU A 74 28.91 -2.74 -24.83
CA LEU A 74 27.56 -2.51 -24.31
C LEU A 74 26.88 -3.82 -23.89
N TYR A 75 26.98 -4.88 -24.71
CA TYR A 75 26.42 -6.18 -24.35
C TYR A 75 27.03 -6.76 -23.07
N LYS A 76 28.36 -6.68 -22.91
CA LYS A 76 29.03 -7.16 -21.69
C LYS A 76 28.58 -6.38 -20.46
N GLU A 77 28.48 -5.06 -20.56
CA GLU A 77 28.00 -4.21 -19.47
C GLU A 77 26.55 -4.50 -19.10
N LEU A 78 25.67 -4.68 -20.10
CA LEU A 78 24.26 -5.01 -19.85
C LEU A 78 24.12 -6.39 -19.20
N HIS A 79 24.87 -7.40 -19.65
CA HIS A 79 24.87 -8.72 -19.03
C HIS A 79 25.29 -8.67 -17.56
N GLN A 80 26.39 -7.97 -17.25
CA GLN A 80 26.83 -7.79 -15.86
C GLN A 80 25.78 -7.07 -15.00
N LYS A 81 25.14 -6.03 -15.55
CA LYS A 81 24.07 -5.30 -14.85
C LYS A 81 22.85 -6.17 -14.58
N ILE A 82 22.48 -7.05 -15.51
CA ILE A 82 21.38 -7.99 -15.32
C ILE A 82 21.65 -8.89 -14.11
N ASP A 83 22.84 -9.48 -14.02
CA ASP A 83 23.21 -10.38 -12.93
C ASP A 83 23.08 -9.67 -11.56
N ILE A 84 23.62 -8.45 -11.45
CA ILE A 84 23.55 -7.63 -10.22
C ILE A 84 22.08 -7.30 -9.86
N LEU A 85 21.30 -6.84 -10.84
CA LEU A 85 19.90 -6.46 -10.61
C LEU A 85 19.05 -7.67 -10.21
N ASP A 86 19.33 -8.85 -10.76
CA ASP A 86 18.63 -10.07 -10.39
C ASP A 86 18.96 -10.53 -8.96
N GLU A 87 20.21 -10.39 -8.52
CA GLU A 87 20.60 -10.61 -7.13
C GLU A 87 19.86 -9.65 -6.18
N GLU A 88 19.88 -8.34 -6.47
CA GLU A 88 19.15 -7.33 -5.68
C GLU A 88 17.64 -7.63 -5.61
N ARG A 89 17.05 -8.02 -6.75
CA ARG A 89 15.63 -8.42 -6.82
C ARG A 89 15.37 -9.65 -5.96
N TYR A 90 16.25 -10.65 -6.01
CA TYR A 90 16.12 -11.88 -5.24
C TYR A 90 16.16 -11.58 -3.73
N ASP A 91 17.13 -10.78 -3.28
CA ASP A 91 17.26 -10.38 -1.87
C ASP A 91 16.04 -9.65 -1.34
N ILE A 92 15.49 -8.72 -2.13
CA ILE A 92 14.26 -8.01 -1.78
C ILE A 92 13.08 -8.98 -1.75
N GLY A 93 12.98 -9.87 -2.74
CA GLY A 93 11.94 -10.90 -2.81
C GLY A 93 11.91 -11.82 -1.59
N LEU A 94 13.07 -12.23 -1.09
CA LEU A 94 13.18 -13.01 0.14
C LEU A 94 12.65 -12.24 1.36
N LYS A 95 13.00 -10.96 1.49
CA LYS A 95 12.50 -10.11 2.59
C LYS A 95 10.98 -9.94 2.52
N VAL A 96 10.43 -9.74 1.33
CA VAL A 96 8.97 -9.64 1.12
C VAL A 96 8.28 -10.94 1.50
N SER A 97 8.79 -12.08 1.02
CA SER A 97 8.24 -13.40 1.34
C SER A 97 8.24 -13.68 2.85
N LYS A 98 9.33 -13.33 3.54
CA LYS A 98 9.41 -13.44 5.00
C LYS A 98 8.34 -12.58 5.69
N ASN A 99 8.21 -11.32 5.28
CA ASN A 99 7.22 -10.41 5.85
C ASN A 99 5.77 -10.89 5.59
N GLU A 100 5.49 -11.47 4.42
CA GLU A 100 4.18 -12.06 4.10
C GLU A 100 3.85 -13.25 5.02
N ASN A 101 4.83 -14.11 5.28
CA ASN A 101 4.70 -15.23 6.20
C ASN A 101 4.46 -14.74 7.64
N GLU A 102 5.20 -13.73 8.10
CA GLU A 102 5.00 -13.12 9.42
C GLU A 102 3.59 -12.50 9.53
N VAL A 103 3.16 -11.69 8.55
CA VAL A 103 1.82 -11.08 8.54
C VAL A 103 0.72 -12.14 8.53
N SER A 104 0.87 -13.23 7.76
CA SER A 104 -0.12 -14.30 7.74
C SER A 104 -0.19 -15.04 9.08
N SER A 105 0.96 -15.32 9.71
CA SER A 105 1.01 -15.93 11.05
C SER A 105 0.31 -15.07 12.11
N LEU A 106 0.51 -13.74 12.06
CA LEU A 106 -0.13 -12.80 12.99
C LEU A 106 -1.64 -12.72 12.76
N LYS A 107 -2.10 -12.74 11.50
CA LYS A 107 -3.53 -12.77 11.18
C LYS A 107 -4.25 -14.02 11.68
N ILE A 108 -3.57 -15.17 11.72
CA ILE A 108 -4.14 -16.44 12.21
C ILE A 108 -4.25 -16.45 13.75
N THR A 109 -3.45 -15.63 14.44
CA THR A 109 -3.38 -15.60 15.90
C THR A 109 -4.38 -14.63 16.54
N CYS A 110 -5.10 -13.81 15.76
CA CYS A 110 -6.11 -12.85 16.23
C CYS A 110 -7.54 -13.25 15.85
#